data_AF-A0AAD9DE28-F1
#
_entry.id   AF-A0AAD9DE28-F1
#
_cell.length_a   1.000
_cell.length_b   1.000
_cell.length_c   1.000
_cell.angle_alpha   90.00
_cell.angle_beta   90.00
_cell.angle_gamma   90.00
#
_symmetry.space_group_name_H-M   'P 1'
#
loop_
_entity.id
_entity.type
_entity.pdbx_description
1 polymer ?
#
loop_
_entity_poly.entity_id
_entity_poly.type
_entity_poly.pdbx_seq_one_letter_code
_entity_poly.pdbx_strand_id
1 'polypeptide(L)'
;MKIDHAEIKKRISVFALSLIIIHRIILLAAKGTPIASRTCVETEDNVYFCTDDLQEAREKSKKTHRYYLDNFGARQTIVGNSKDMEKMRIWESDMEVYLKKFIEERGDGEEWLKELCTNQHKNCIFWASKGECKSNPTYMEQNCTLACQSCHKLNQQHEGSCSCAAEQEFCNSES
;
A
#
# COMPACT_ATOMS: atom_id res chain seq x y z
N MET A 1 -32.50 -27.53 60.00
CA MET A 1 -31.13 -27.26 59.51
C MET A 1 -31.04 -25.78 59.20
N LYS A 2 -30.31 -24.97 60.00
CA LYS A 2 -30.20 -23.52 59.76
C LYS A 2 -29.04 -23.29 58.79
N ILE A 3 -29.34 -22.66 57.66
CA ILE A 3 -28.35 -22.29 56.66
C ILE A 3 -27.64 -21.03 57.16
N ASP A 4 -26.34 -21.12 57.42
CA ASP A 4 -25.52 -19.96 57.81
C ASP A 4 -25.15 -19.14 56.58
N HIS A 5 -25.95 -18.11 56.32
CA HIS A 5 -25.76 -17.20 55.21
C HIS A 5 -24.43 -16.43 55.27
N ALA A 6 -23.82 -16.25 56.45
CA ALA A 6 -22.52 -15.58 56.58
C ALA A 6 -21.38 -16.47 56.07
N GLU A 7 -21.41 -17.76 56.39
CA GLU A 7 -20.45 -18.75 55.92
C GLU A 7 -20.57 -18.98 54.40
N ILE A 8 -21.79 -18.98 53.86
CA ILE A 8 -22.02 -19.05 52.41
C ILE A 8 -21.45 -17.81 51.69
N LYS A 9 -21.71 -16.61 52.22
CA LYS A 9 -21.20 -15.37 51.62
C LYS A 9 -19.68 -15.31 51.62
N LYS A 10 -19.04 -15.80 52.69
CA LYS A 10 -17.58 -15.91 52.78
C LYS A 10 -17.01 -16.86 51.73
N ARG A 11 -17.63 -18.04 51.55
CA ARG A 11 -17.23 -19.00 50.51
C ARG A 11 -17.38 -18.42 49.11
N ILE A 12 -18.53 -17.81 48.80
CA ILE A 12 -18.76 -17.13 47.51
C ILE A 12 -17.71 -16.04 47.26
N SER A 13 -17.37 -15.25 48.28
CA SER A 13 -16.35 -14.21 48.18
C SER A 13 -14.96 -14.79 47.89
N VAL A 14 -14.60 -15.91 48.52
CA VAL A 14 -13.30 -16.58 48.29
C VAL A 14 -13.23 -17.15 46.87
N PHE A 15 -14.30 -17.76 46.38
CA PHE A 15 -14.40 -18.25 44.99
C PHE A 15 -14.36 -17.11 43.97
N ALA A 16 -15.03 -15.98 44.23
CA ALA A 16 -14.99 -14.83 43.34
C ALA A 16 -13.58 -14.23 43.25
N LEU A 17 -12.86 -14.12 44.38
CA LEU A 17 -11.49 -13.63 44.40
C LEU A 17 -10.52 -14.58 43.69
N SER A 18 -10.67 -15.91 43.88
CA SER A 18 -9.82 -16.87 43.18
C SER A 18 -10.04 -16.85 41.67
N LEU A 19 -11.27 -16.71 41.20
CA LEU A 19 -11.59 -16.57 39.77
C LEU A 19 -11.02 -15.28 39.18
N ILE A 20 -11.07 -14.15 39.89
CA ILE A 20 -10.47 -12.89 39.43
C ILE A 20 -8.94 -13.02 39.31
N ILE A 21 -8.30 -13.69 40.26
CA ILE A 21 -6.85 -13.93 40.23
C ILE A 21 -6.48 -14.84 39.05
N ILE A 22 -7.20 -15.95 38.87
CA ILE A 22 -6.99 -16.87 37.73
C ILE A 22 -7.20 -16.13 36.41
N HIS A 23 -8.26 -15.33 36.29
CA HIS A 23 -8.52 -14.55 35.08
C HIS A 23 -7.41 -13.53 34.81
N ARG A 24 -6.90 -12.83 35.83
CA ARG A 24 -5.73 -11.93 35.68
C ARG A 24 -4.47 -12.67 35.25
N ILE A 25 -4.19 -13.85 35.82
CA ILE A 25 -3.03 -14.67 35.42
C ILE A 25 -3.17 -15.12 33.96
N ILE A 26 -4.37 -15.55 33.55
CA ILE A 26 -4.65 -15.92 32.14
C ILE A 26 -4.49 -14.71 31.22
N LEU A 27 -4.98 -13.51 31.60
CA LEU A 27 -4.81 -12.29 30.81
C LEU A 27 -3.34 -11.85 30.69
N LEU A 28 -2.53 -12.07 31.73
CA LEU A 28 -1.09 -11.81 31.69
C LEU A 28 -0.34 -12.82 30.81
N ALA A 29 -0.76 -14.09 30.81
CA ALA A 29 -0.19 -15.14 29.96
C ALA A 29 -0.65 -15.04 28.49
N ALA A 30 -1.86 -14.53 28.23
CA ALA A 30 -2.43 -14.35 26.89
C ALA A 30 -1.85 -13.13 26.16
N LYS A 31 -1.20 -12.20 26.88
CA LYS A 31 -0.30 -11.22 26.27
C LYS A 31 0.99 -11.94 25.85
N GLY A 32 0.89 -12.81 24.86
CA GLY A 32 2.05 -13.37 24.19
C GLY A 32 3.01 -12.23 23.83
N THR A 33 4.29 -12.43 24.03
CA THR A 33 5.31 -11.55 23.49
C THR A 33 5.03 -11.36 22.00
N PRO A 34 4.98 -10.12 21.46
CA PRO A 34 4.85 -9.94 20.02
C PRO A 34 5.99 -10.75 19.38
N ILE A 35 5.62 -11.73 18.57
CA ILE A 35 6.59 -12.44 17.73
C ILE A 35 7.09 -11.35 16.79
N ALA A 36 8.32 -10.87 17.02
CA ALA A 36 8.98 -9.91 16.13
C ALA A 36 9.09 -10.58 14.76
N SER A 37 8.17 -10.24 13.85
CA SER A 37 8.16 -10.76 12.49
C SER A 37 9.15 -9.93 11.68
N ARG A 38 10.36 -10.46 11.52
CA ARG A 38 11.43 -9.80 10.76
C ARG A 38 11.10 -9.77 9.28
N THR A 39 11.15 -8.59 8.66
CA THR A 39 10.92 -8.38 7.22
C THR A 39 12.26 -8.30 6.50
N CYS A 40 12.41 -9.04 5.39
CA CYS A 40 13.60 -9.00 4.55
C CYS A 40 13.27 -8.39 3.19
N VAL A 41 14.07 -7.43 2.75
CA VAL A 41 13.98 -6.79 1.42
C VAL A 41 15.28 -7.02 0.66
N GLU A 42 15.18 -7.17 -0.65
CA GLU A 42 16.36 -7.17 -1.52
C GLU A 42 16.85 -5.72 -1.68
N THR A 43 18.14 -5.46 -1.47
CA THR A 43 18.76 -4.13 -1.60
C THR A 43 19.57 -4.00 -2.90
N GLU A 44 20.19 -5.10 -3.33
CA GLU A 44 20.93 -5.28 -4.57
C GLU A 44 20.71 -6.70 -5.08
N ASP A 45 21.21 -7.06 -6.27
CA ASP A 45 20.99 -8.40 -6.85
C ASP A 45 21.44 -9.51 -5.90
N ASN A 46 20.46 -10.26 -5.37
CA ASN A 46 20.61 -11.32 -4.37
C ASN A 46 21.20 -10.86 -3.01
N VAL A 47 21.16 -9.57 -2.69
CA VAL A 47 21.58 -9.02 -1.39
C VAL A 47 20.34 -8.64 -0.60
N TYR A 48 20.20 -9.18 0.61
CA TYR A 48 19.00 -8.99 1.43
C TYR A 48 19.33 -8.25 2.74
N PHE A 49 18.50 -7.27 3.07
CA PHE A 49 18.49 -6.57 4.35
C PHE A 49 17.24 -6.95 5.14
N CYS A 50 17.41 -7.40 6.38
CA CYS A 50 16.32 -7.84 7.23
C CYS A 50 16.23 -7.01 8.50
N THR A 51 15.08 -6.42 8.77
CA THR A 51 14.81 -5.56 9.94
C THR A 51 13.38 -5.80 10.45
N ASP A 52 13.14 -5.45 11.71
CA ASP A 52 11.79 -5.44 12.29
C ASP A 52 11.09 -4.09 12.03
N ASP A 53 11.83 -3.09 11.51
CA ASP A 53 11.32 -1.78 11.13
C ASP A 53 10.87 -1.76 9.66
N LEU A 54 9.56 -1.65 9.44
CA LEU A 54 8.99 -1.62 8.08
C LEU A 54 9.41 -0.39 7.27
N GLN A 55 9.67 0.75 7.92
CA GLN A 55 10.10 1.95 7.23
C GLN A 55 11.54 1.80 6.76
N GLU A 56 12.43 1.29 7.61
CA GLU A 56 13.82 1.02 7.22
C GLU A 56 13.91 -0.05 6.12
N ALA A 57 13.08 -1.10 6.21
CA ALA A 57 12.97 -2.09 5.14
C ALA A 57 12.56 -1.43 3.82
N ARG A 58 11.58 -0.52 3.84
CA ARG A 58 11.16 0.21 2.65
C ARG A 58 12.28 1.11 2.14
N GLU A 59 12.96 1.87 2.97
CA GLU A 59 14.04 2.78 2.54
C GLU A 59 15.19 2.02 1.86
N LYS A 60 15.54 0.84 2.38
CA LYS A 60 16.64 0.02 1.84
C LYS A 60 16.26 -0.88 0.67
N SER A 61 14.97 -1.07 0.38
CA SER A 61 14.52 -1.94 -0.71
C SER A 61 14.99 -1.43 -2.08
N LYS A 62 15.45 -2.34 -2.94
CA LYS A 62 15.75 -2.09 -4.35
C LYS A 62 14.51 -1.59 -5.10
N LYS A 63 14.58 -0.36 -5.63
CA LYS A 63 13.47 0.35 -6.27
C LYS A 63 13.28 -0.03 -7.73
N THR A 64 12.90 -1.29 -7.97
CA THR A 64 12.59 -1.79 -9.32
C THR A 64 11.22 -1.31 -9.82
N HIS A 65 10.93 -1.40 -11.12
CA HIS A 65 9.57 -1.18 -11.65
C HIS A 65 8.52 -2.02 -10.91
N ARG A 66 8.86 -3.25 -10.52
CA ARG A 66 7.98 -4.12 -9.73
C ARG A 66 7.69 -3.55 -8.34
N TYR A 67 8.71 -3.02 -7.66
CA TYR A 67 8.52 -2.30 -6.41
C TYR A 67 7.50 -1.17 -6.55
N TYR A 68 7.58 -0.38 -7.63
CA TYR A 68 6.62 0.72 -7.86
C TYR A 68 5.20 0.22 -8.15
N LEU A 69 5.04 -0.83 -8.99
CA LEU A 69 3.75 -1.44 -9.29
C LEU A 69 3.06 -2.05 -8.05
N ASP A 70 3.84 -2.56 -7.10
CA ASP A 70 3.32 -3.23 -5.91
C ASP A 70 2.98 -2.27 -4.77
N ASN A 71 3.65 -1.11 -4.71
CA ASN A 71 3.56 -0.20 -3.57
C ASN A 71 2.82 1.11 -3.84
N PHE A 72 2.55 1.44 -5.12
CA PHE A 72 1.95 2.72 -5.48
C PHE A 72 0.79 2.57 -6.46
N GLY A 73 -0.18 3.47 -6.36
CA GLY A 73 -1.40 3.44 -7.15
C GLY A 73 -2.35 2.29 -6.80
N ALA A 74 -3.42 2.20 -7.59
CA ALA A 74 -4.44 1.17 -7.51
C ALA A 74 -4.03 -0.08 -8.31
N ARG A 75 -4.20 -1.24 -7.68
CA ARG A 75 -4.09 -2.54 -8.35
C ARG A 75 -5.11 -2.63 -9.50
N GLN A 76 -4.64 -3.04 -10.67
CA GLN A 76 -5.46 -3.11 -11.88
C GLN A 76 -6.26 -4.42 -11.94
N THR A 77 -7.47 -4.35 -12.48
CA THR A 77 -8.34 -5.53 -12.67
C THR A 77 -8.38 -5.95 -14.12
N ILE A 78 -8.13 -7.23 -14.38
CA ILE A 78 -8.20 -7.85 -15.71
C ILE A 78 -9.41 -8.78 -15.73
N VAL A 79 -10.58 -8.18 -15.87
CA VAL A 79 -11.87 -8.88 -15.90
C VAL A 79 -12.68 -8.46 -17.10
N GLY A 80 -13.32 -9.41 -17.77
CA GLY A 80 -14.09 -9.15 -18.99
C GLY A 80 -14.24 -10.41 -19.82
N ASN A 81 -14.70 -10.25 -21.06
CA ASN A 81 -14.68 -11.36 -22.03
C ASN A 81 -13.23 -11.69 -22.44
N SER A 82 -13.03 -12.85 -23.09
CA SER A 82 -11.69 -13.32 -23.47
C SER A 82 -10.91 -12.32 -24.35
N LYS A 83 -11.56 -11.66 -25.29
CA LYS A 83 -10.92 -10.66 -26.18
C LYS A 83 -10.45 -9.43 -25.40
N ASP A 84 -11.26 -8.99 -24.44
CA ASP A 84 -10.92 -7.83 -23.61
C ASP A 84 -9.80 -8.17 -22.62
N MET A 85 -9.85 -9.35 -22.00
CA MET A 85 -8.77 -9.81 -21.13
C MET A 85 -7.44 -9.94 -21.87
N GLU A 86 -7.45 -10.45 -23.10
CA GLU A 86 -6.24 -10.54 -23.92
C GLU A 86 -5.62 -9.18 -24.18
N LYS A 87 -6.43 -8.21 -24.62
CA LYS A 87 -5.98 -6.83 -24.84
C LYS A 87 -5.45 -6.19 -23.56
N MET A 88 -6.11 -6.41 -22.44
CA MET A 88 -5.69 -5.88 -21.15
C MET A 88 -4.36 -6.47 -20.67
N ARG A 89 -4.11 -7.78 -20.91
CA ARG A 89 -2.82 -8.41 -20.55
C ARG A 89 -1.66 -7.88 -21.39
N ILE A 90 -1.89 -7.70 -22.69
CA ILE A 90 -0.90 -7.06 -23.57
C ILE A 90 -0.60 -5.65 -23.06
N TRP A 91 -1.64 -4.88 -22.72
CA TRP A 91 -1.47 -3.52 -22.21
C TRP A 91 -0.80 -3.46 -20.84
N GLU A 92 -1.09 -4.42 -19.95
CA GLU A 92 -0.40 -4.60 -18.67
C GLU A 92 1.11 -4.83 -18.91
N SER A 93 1.46 -5.76 -19.79
CA SER A 93 2.85 -6.03 -20.16
C SER A 93 3.54 -4.79 -20.74
N ASP A 94 2.89 -4.09 -21.67
CA ASP A 94 3.45 -2.87 -22.29
C ASP A 94 3.66 -1.76 -21.25
N MET A 95 2.74 -1.66 -20.28
CA MET A 95 2.82 -0.71 -19.17
C MET A 95 3.98 -1.04 -18.22
N GLU A 96 4.23 -2.31 -17.90
CA GLU A 96 5.38 -2.72 -17.08
C GLU A 96 6.70 -2.40 -17.78
N VAL A 97 6.79 -2.70 -19.09
CA VAL A 97 7.96 -2.37 -19.91
C VAL A 97 8.19 -0.86 -19.96
N TYR A 98 7.13 -0.08 -20.14
CA TYR A 98 7.20 1.38 -20.11
C TYR A 98 7.74 1.90 -18.77
N LEU A 99 7.21 1.42 -17.64
CA LEU A 99 7.65 1.86 -16.32
C LEU A 99 9.11 1.49 -16.04
N LYS A 100 9.52 0.28 -16.43
CA LYS A 100 10.92 -0.15 -16.34
C LYS A 100 11.83 0.82 -17.07
N LYS A 101 11.51 1.11 -18.33
CA LYS A 101 12.28 2.06 -19.14
C LYS A 101 12.29 3.47 -18.53
N PHE A 102 11.14 3.95 -18.06
CA PHE A 102 11.02 5.27 -17.42
C PHE A 102 11.93 5.40 -16.18
N ILE A 103 11.99 4.35 -15.34
CA ILE A 103 12.85 4.33 -14.15
C ILE A 103 14.34 4.23 -14.52
N GLU A 104 14.69 3.48 -15.56
CA GLU A 104 16.08 3.34 -16.00
C GLU A 104 16.61 4.62 -16.67
N GLU A 105 15.75 5.35 -17.39
CA GLU A 105 16.11 6.62 -18.05
C GLU A 105 16.16 7.81 -17.07
N ARG A 106 15.34 7.79 -16.01
CA ARG A 106 15.32 8.80 -14.95
C ARG A 106 16.18 8.30 -13.79
N GLY A 107 17.45 8.74 -13.74
CA GLY A 107 18.38 8.43 -12.64
C GLY A 107 17.90 8.90 -11.26
N ASP A 108 18.80 9.03 -10.29
CA ASP A 108 18.45 9.30 -8.88
C ASP A 108 17.89 10.72 -8.61
N GLY A 109 17.82 11.58 -9.63
CA GLY A 109 17.53 13.01 -9.50
C GLY A 109 16.08 13.39 -9.19
N GLU A 110 15.10 12.47 -9.30
CA GLU A 110 13.67 12.77 -9.13
C GLU A 110 12.89 11.54 -8.63
N GLU A 111 13.31 10.94 -7.51
CA GLU A 111 12.70 9.70 -6.97
C GLU A 111 11.17 9.82 -6.81
N TRP A 112 10.67 10.99 -6.40
CA TRP A 112 9.24 11.25 -6.21
C TRP A 112 8.41 11.17 -7.51
N LEU A 113 9.00 11.42 -8.69
CA LEU A 113 8.28 11.28 -9.96
C LEU A 113 7.92 9.82 -10.27
N LYS A 114 8.76 8.89 -9.81
CA LYS A 114 8.52 7.44 -9.96
C LYS A 114 7.29 7.03 -9.13
N GLU A 115 7.09 7.64 -7.96
CA GLU A 115 5.90 7.42 -7.10
C GLU A 115 4.61 8.00 -7.68
N LEU A 116 4.69 9.07 -8.48
CA LEU A 116 3.53 9.67 -9.15
C LEU A 116 3.16 8.97 -10.45
N CYS A 117 4.08 8.23 -11.07
CA CYS A 117 3.85 7.45 -12.28
C CYS A 117 2.98 6.22 -12.01
N THR A 118 1.70 6.43 -11.71
CA THR A 118 0.80 5.38 -11.23
C THR A 118 -0.57 5.43 -11.90
N ASN A 119 -1.37 4.41 -11.65
CA ASN A 119 -2.80 4.40 -11.95
C ASN A 119 -3.56 4.62 -10.66
N GLN A 120 -4.44 5.61 -10.58
CA GLN A 120 -5.26 5.88 -9.40
C GLN A 120 -6.58 5.10 -9.38
N HIS A 121 -6.95 4.49 -10.51
CA HIS A 121 -8.18 3.70 -10.61
C HIS A 121 -7.89 2.27 -11.08
N LYS A 122 -8.60 1.29 -10.50
CA LYS A 122 -8.44 -0.16 -10.81
C LYS A 122 -8.74 -0.56 -12.25
N ASN A 123 -9.43 0.29 -13.01
CA ASN A 123 -9.83 0.04 -14.41
C ASN A 123 -8.99 0.81 -15.44
N CYS A 124 -7.87 1.43 -15.06
CA CYS A 124 -7.05 2.19 -16.00
C CYS A 124 -6.57 1.35 -17.18
N ILE A 125 -6.16 0.10 -16.96
CA ILE A 125 -5.77 -0.83 -18.04
C ILE A 125 -6.95 -1.11 -18.98
N PHE A 126 -8.14 -1.35 -18.42
CA PHE A 126 -9.34 -1.57 -19.23
C PHE A 126 -9.61 -0.35 -20.13
N TRP A 127 -9.67 0.85 -19.55
CA TRP A 127 -9.93 2.09 -20.28
C TRP A 127 -8.85 2.40 -21.33
N ALA A 128 -7.58 2.25 -20.97
CA ALA A 128 -6.47 2.44 -21.90
C ALA A 128 -6.57 1.47 -23.09
N SER A 129 -6.88 0.19 -22.84
CA SER A 129 -7.08 -0.82 -23.89
C SER A 129 -8.28 -0.54 -24.81
N LYS A 130 -9.22 0.32 -24.37
CA LYS A 130 -10.36 0.81 -25.16
C LYS A 130 -10.09 2.14 -25.88
N GLY A 131 -8.90 2.72 -25.71
CA GLY A 131 -8.49 3.95 -26.37
C GLY A 131 -8.79 5.24 -25.59
N GLU A 132 -9.16 5.14 -24.30
CA GLU A 132 -9.49 6.32 -23.49
C GLU A 132 -8.31 7.29 -23.33
N CYS A 133 -7.06 6.83 -23.45
CA CYS A 133 -5.91 7.73 -23.45
C CYS A 133 -5.96 8.79 -24.57
N LYS A 134 -6.68 8.51 -25.67
CA LYS A 134 -6.88 9.44 -26.78
C LYS A 134 -8.26 10.10 -26.74
N SER A 135 -9.29 9.34 -26.37
CA SER A 135 -10.67 9.84 -26.34
C SER A 135 -10.95 10.74 -25.13
N ASN A 136 -10.28 10.49 -24.01
CA ASN A 136 -10.44 11.20 -22.75
C ASN A 136 -9.08 11.48 -22.09
N PRO A 137 -8.19 12.24 -22.77
CA PRO A 137 -6.81 12.44 -22.34
C PRO A 137 -6.73 13.15 -20.99
N THR A 138 -7.60 14.14 -20.73
CA THR A 138 -7.58 14.90 -19.47
C THR A 138 -7.79 14.01 -18.24
N TYR A 139 -8.81 13.14 -18.25
CA TYR A 139 -9.05 12.23 -17.12
C TYR A 139 -7.93 11.20 -17.01
N MET A 140 -7.53 10.62 -18.14
CA MET A 140 -6.58 9.52 -18.16
C MET A 140 -5.16 9.97 -17.79
N GLU A 141 -4.73 11.17 -18.16
CA GLU A 141 -3.41 11.70 -17.77
C GLU A 141 -3.34 11.98 -16.27
N GLN A 142 -4.45 12.42 -15.66
CA GLN A 142 -4.52 12.70 -14.22
C GLN A 142 -4.69 11.44 -13.36
N ASN A 143 -5.47 10.47 -13.83
CA ASN A 143 -5.87 9.31 -13.02
C ASN A 143 -5.24 7.99 -13.46
N CYS A 144 -4.67 7.93 -14.66
CA CYS A 144 -4.18 6.70 -15.30
C CYS A 144 -2.86 6.96 -16.02
N THR A 145 -2.01 7.80 -15.43
CA THR A 145 -0.77 8.31 -16.03
C THR A 145 0.12 7.19 -16.55
N LEU A 146 0.23 6.12 -15.74
CA LEU A 146 1.00 4.93 -16.08
C LEU A 146 0.36 4.09 -17.19
N ALA A 147 -0.93 3.78 -17.12
CA ALA A 147 -1.62 3.02 -18.17
C ALA A 147 -1.62 3.74 -19.52
N CYS A 148 -1.57 5.06 -19.53
CA CYS A 148 -1.41 5.86 -20.75
C CYS A 148 0.05 6.18 -21.11
N GLN A 149 1.02 5.59 -20.41
CA GLN A 149 2.45 5.73 -20.69
C GLN A 149 2.90 7.21 -20.76
N SER A 150 2.35 8.03 -19.85
CA SER A 150 2.44 9.49 -19.89
C SER A 150 3.26 10.08 -18.74
N CYS A 151 4.01 9.27 -18.00
CA CYS A 151 4.76 9.70 -16.83
C CYS A 151 5.83 10.76 -17.12
N HIS A 152 6.34 10.80 -18.34
CA HIS A 152 7.24 11.86 -18.80
C HIS A 152 6.62 13.27 -18.72
N LYS A 153 5.27 13.38 -18.76
CA LYS A 153 4.54 14.64 -18.67
C LYS A 153 4.45 15.19 -17.24
N LEU A 154 4.72 14.37 -16.23
CA LEU A 154 4.68 14.82 -14.83
C LEU A 154 5.66 15.98 -14.59
N ASN A 155 6.79 16.04 -15.29
CA ASN A 155 7.74 17.15 -15.13
C ASN A 155 7.19 18.54 -15.52
N GLN A 156 6.14 18.58 -16.36
CA GLN A 156 5.52 19.84 -16.81
C GLN A 156 4.49 20.37 -15.82
N GLN A 157 4.11 19.59 -14.81
CA GLN A 157 3.11 19.96 -13.81
C GLN A 157 3.74 20.41 -12.48
N HIS A 158 5.07 20.33 -12.36
CA HIS A 158 5.81 20.64 -11.13
C HIS A 158 6.58 21.96 -11.14
N GLU A 159 6.53 22.74 -12.22
CA GLU A 159 6.80 24.19 -12.18
C GLU A 159 5.60 24.95 -11.57
N GLY A 160 5.14 24.53 -10.38
CA GLY A 160 4.16 25.31 -9.60
C GLY A 160 2.98 24.58 -8.94
N SER A 161 2.91 23.24 -8.87
CA SER A 161 1.80 22.57 -8.18
C SER A 161 2.25 21.65 -7.05
N CYS A 162 1.84 22.00 -5.84
CA CYS A 162 2.00 21.25 -4.59
C CYS A 162 1.48 19.80 -4.70
N SER A 163 2.18 18.86 -4.05
CA SER A 163 1.81 17.45 -3.91
C SER A 163 0.89 17.23 -2.71
N CYS A 164 -0.12 16.38 -2.88
CA CYS A 164 -1.00 15.97 -1.78
C CYS A 164 -0.48 14.65 -1.19
N ALA A 165 -0.13 14.61 0.08
CA ALA A 165 -0.21 13.38 0.88
C ALA A 165 -0.43 13.69 2.37
N ALA A 166 -1.39 12.97 2.95
CA ALA A 166 -1.75 12.86 4.37
C ALA A 166 -2.58 14.01 4.97
N GLU A 167 -3.85 13.67 5.22
CA GLU A 167 -4.85 14.28 6.11
C GLU A 167 -5.15 15.78 5.95
N GLN A 168 -6.43 16.07 5.69
CA GLN A 168 -6.97 17.38 5.34
C GLN A 168 -6.46 18.51 6.25
N GLU A 169 -5.77 19.51 5.69
CA GLU A 169 -6.01 20.94 5.95
C GLU A 169 -5.23 21.84 4.95
N PHE A 170 -6.00 22.45 4.04
CA PHE A 170 -5.78 23.76 3.40
C PHE A 170 -4.69 23.95 2.30
N CYS A 171 -5.14 24.01 1.02
CA CYS A 171 -4.42 24.70 -0.06
C CYS A 171 -4.88 26.17 -0.12
N ASN A 172 -3.99 27.13 0.15
CA ASN A 172 -4.21 28.53 -0.21
C ASN A 172 -3.60 28.80 -1.57
N SER A 173 -4.45 29.10 -2.55
CA SER A 173 -4.07 29.87 -3.73
C SER A 173 -4.12 31.37 -3.36
N GLU A 174 -2.99 32.07 -3.43
CA GLU A 174 -3.01 33.52 -3.59
C GLU A 174 -2.05 33.94 -4.70
N SER A 175 -2.68 34.56 -5.72
CA SER A 175 -2.21 35.49 -6.75
C SER A 175 -0.98 35.13 -7.59
#